data_AF-J0WYK6-F1
#
_entry.id   AF-J0WYK6-F1
#
_cell.length_a   1.000
_cell.length_b   1.000
_cell.length_c   1.000
_cell.angle_alpha   90.00
_cell.angle_beta   90.00
_cell.angle_gamma   90.00
#
_symmetry.space_group_name_H-M   'P 1'
#
loop_
_entity.id
_entity.type
_entity.pdbx_description
1 polymer ?
#
loop_
_entity_poly.entity_id
_entity_poly.type
_entity_poly.pdbx_seq_one_letter_code
_entity_poly.pdbx_strand_id
1 'polypeptide(L)'
;MTMRSMKKMLHEIEQANIGQGPDVTTWTSDPYLMGITMAQLRLAAAEADLDAAVVRARENGRSWQQIGDILGMTKQGANNRLGA
;
A
#
# COMPACT_ATOMS: atom_id res chain seq x y z
N MET A 1 -17.40 10.00 -13.15
CA MET A 1 -16.88 8.61 -13.19
C MET A 1 -17.59 7.81 -12.11
N THR A 2 -18.61 7.02 -12.47
CA THR A 2 -19.50 6.34 -11.50
C THR A 2 -18.92 4.98 -11.07
N MET A 3 -19.20 4.55 -9.84
CA MET A 3 -18.78 3.27 -9.20
C MET A 3 -18.88 2.03 -10.11
N ARG A 4 -19.86 2.03 -11.03
CA ARG A 4 -20.11 0.96 -12.02
C ARG A 4 -19.01 0.85 -13.09
N SER A 5 -18.30 1.94 -13.39
CA SER A 5 -17.19 2.00 -14.35
C SER A 5 -15.88 1.43 -13.78
N MET A 6 -15.59 1.67 -12.49
CA MET A 6 -14.41 1.10 -11.82
C MET A 6 -14.51 -0.41 -11.65
N LYS A 7 -15.69 -0.93 -11.27
CA LYS A 7 -15.90 -2.39 -11.17
C LYS A 7 -15.74 -3.10 -12.51
N LYS A 8 -16.18 -2.46 -13.61
CA LYS A 8 -16.02 -3.02 -14.95
C LYS A 8 -14.56 -3.05 -15.38
N MET A 9 -13.81 -1.97 -15.15
CA MET A 9 -12.35 -1.96 -15.42
C MET A 9 -11.59 -2.98 -14.57
N LEU A 10 -11.95 -3.15 -13.29
CA LEU A 10 -11.32 -4.15 -12.42
C LEU A 10 -11.57 -5.58 -12.92
N HIS A 11 -12.80 -5.87 -13.36
CA HIS A 11 -13.14 -7.16 -13.95
C HIS A 11 -12.41 -7.43 -15.27
N GLU A 12 -12.20 -6.40 -16.09
CA GLU A 12 -11.44 -6.52 -17.35
C GLU A 12 -9.95 -6.82 -17.09
N ILE A 13 -9.36 -6.25 -16.03
CA ILE A 13 -7.98 -6.54 -15.59
C ILE A 13 -7.86 -7.98 -15.05
N GLU A 14 -8.84 -8.44 -14.27
CA GLU A 14 -8.87 -9.80 -13.70
C GLU A 14 -9.07 -10.88 -14.77
N GLN A 15 -9.84 -10.61 -15.82
CA GLN A 15 -10.10 -11.57 -16.90
C GLN A 15 -9.00 -11.61 -17.97
N ALA A 16 -8.15 -10.58 -18.05
CA ALA A 16 -7.08 -10.52 -19.04
C ALA A 16 -5.88 -11.44 -18.71
N ASN A 17 -5.86 -12.07 -17.54
CA ASN A 17 -4.70 -12.84 -17.09
C ASN A 17 -5.10 -14.20 -16.52
N ILE A 18 -4.80 -15.26 -17.28
CA ILE A 18 -5.11 -16.67 -17.00
C ILE A 18 -4.22 -17.19 -15.86
N GLY A 19 -4.25 -16.56 -14.67
CA GLY A 19 -3.45 -16.96 -13.50
C GLY A 19 -1.94 -16.77 -13.64
N GLN A 20 -1.43 -16.39 -14.81
CA GLN A 20 -0.11 -15.78 -14.93
C GLN A 20 -0.21 -14.40 -14.31
N GLY A 21 0.71 -14.03 -13.41
CA GLY A 21 0.82 -12.64 -13.00
C GLY A 21 1.04 -11.74 -14.22
N PRO A 22 0.82 -10.43 -14.09
CA PRO A 22 1.06 -9.49 -15.19
C PRO A 22 2.45 -9.70 -15.81
N ASP A 23 2.51 -9.73 -17.14
CA ASP A 23 3.76 -9.92 -17.87
C ASP A 23 4.71 -8.74 -17.61
N VAL A 24 5.65 -8.95 -16.69
CA VAL A 24 6.53 -7.92 -16.12
C VAL A 24 7.37 -7.25 -17.23
N THR A 25 7.68 -7.98 -18.29
CA THR A 25 8.42 -7.49 -19.48
C THR A 25 7.67 -6.41 -20.25
N THR A 26 6.34 -6.50 -20.34
CA THR A 26 5.51 -5.52 -21.05
C THR A 26 5.40 -4.20 -20.26
N TRP A 27 5.41 -4.24 -18.92
CA TRP A 27 5.32 -3.05 -18.05
C TRP A 27 6.63 -2.27 -17.95
N THR A 28 7.76 -2.96 -18.06
CA THR A 28 9.10 -2.35 -17.93
C THR A 28 9.42 -1.38 -19.08
N SER A 29 8.70 -1.47 -20.20
CA SER A 29 8.93 -0.63 -21.39
C SER A 29 8.10 0.66 -21.42
N ASP A 30 7.02 0.75 -20.64
CA ASP A 30 6.18 1.97 -20.55
C ASP A 30 6.63 2.82 -19.34
N PRO A 31 7.18 4.04 -19.56
CA PRO A 31 7.67 4.87 -18.47
C PRO A 31 6.59 5.31 -17.48
N TYR A 32 5.32 5.40 -17.90
CA TYR A 32 4.22 5.79 -17.01
C TYR A 32 3.80 4.64 -16.10
N LEU A 33 3.77 3.41 -16.62
CA LEU A 33 3.50 2.21 -15.81
C LEU A 33 4.68 1.89 -14.89
N MET A 34 5.91 2.02 -15.37
CA MET A 34 7.11 1.90 -14.54
C MET A 34 7.11 2.91 -13.39
N GLY A 35 6.63 4.14 -13.62
CA GLY A 35 6.45 5.14 -12.58
C GLY A 35 5.53 4.67 -11.44
N ILE A 36 4.43 3.99 -11.76
CA ILE A 36 3.50 3.42 -10.79
C ILE A 36 4.17 2.27 -10.01
N THR A 37 4.82 1.34 -10.70
CA THR A 37 5.54 0.23 -10.06
C THR A 37 6.63 0.72 -9.11
N MET A 38 7.40 1.73 -9.53
CA MET A 38 8.43 2.33 -8.67
C MET A 38 7.84 3.06 -7.47
N ALA A 39 6.69 3.73 -7.62
CA ALA A 39 5.99 4.34 -6.49
C ALA A 39 5.51 3.28 -5.49
N GLN A 40 4.96 2.16 -5.96
CA GLN A 40 4.58 1.03 -5.11
C GLN A 40 5.78 0.43 -4.36
N LEU A 41 6.91 0.24 -5.05
CA LEU A 41 8.13 -0.26 -4.42
C LEU A 41 8.64 0.69 -3.34
N ARG A 42 8.64 2.00 -3.60
CA ARG A 42 9.03 3.03 -2.62
C ARG A 42 8.08 3.06 -1.42
N LEU A 43 6.78 2.87 -1.65
CA LEU A 43 5.80 2.78 -0.58
C LEU A 43 6.09 1.57 0.31
N ALA A 44 6.31 0.39 -0.27
CA ALA A 44 6.64 -0.81 0.49
C ALA A 44 7.94 -0.66 1.30
N ALA A 45 8.96 -0.02 0.72
CA ALA A 45 10.19 0.29 1.44
C ALA A 45 9.96 1.25 2.62
N ALA A 46 9.18 2.31 2.41
CA ALA A 46 8.83 3.26 3.46
C ALA A 46 7.99 2.63 4.58
N GLU A 47 7.09 1.70 4.25
CA GLU A 47 6.33 0.92 5.24
C GLU A 47 7.25 0.04 6.08
N ALA A 48 8.20 -0.67 5.46
CA ALA A 48 9.20 -1.46 6.18
C ALA A 48 10.11 -0.61 7.08
N ASP A 49 10.52 0.57 6.61
CA ASP A 49 11.31 1.53 7.39
C ASP A 49 10.53 2.05 8.61
N LEU A 50 9.23 2.30 8.43
CA LEU A 50 8.32 2.71 9.50
C LEU A 50 8.19 1.62 10.56
N ASP A 51 7.97 0.36 10.17
CA ASP A 51 7.89 -0.78 11.09
C ASP A 51 9.19 -0.93 11.89
N ALA A 52 10.34 -0.85 11.22
CA ALA A 52 11.64 -0.90 11.89
C ALA A 52 11.83 0.27 12.88
N ALA A 53 11.34 1.47 12.55
CA ALA A 53 11.38 2.62 13.46
C ALA A 53 10.49 2.41 14.69
N VAL A 54 9.31 1.80 14.52
CA VAL A 54 8.41 1.45 15.63
C VAL A 54 9.08 0.43 16.55
N VAL A 55 9.71 -0.62 16.01
CA VAL A 55 10.46 -1.61 16.79
C VAL A 55 11.55 -0.94 17.62
N ARG A 56 12.41 -0.11 16.98
CA ARG A 56 13.46 0.63 17.71
C ARG A 56 12.89 1.52 18.80
N ALA A 57 11.76 2.21 18.56
CA ALA A 57 11.12 3.05 19.57
C ALA A 57 10.63 2.23 20.76
N ARG A 58 10.07 1.04 20.52
CA ARG A 58 9.63 0.10 21.57
C ARG A 58 10.80 -0.43 22.39
N GLU A 59 11.90 -0.82 21.74
CA GLU A 59 13.13 -1.26 22.41
C GLU A 59 13.75 -0.17 23.29
N ASN A 60 13.60 1.10 22.89
CA ASN A 60 14.04 2.27 23.65
C ASN A 60 12.99 2.75 24.68
N GLY A 61 12.00 1.91 25.01
CA GLY A 61 11.04 2.14 26.09
C GLY A 61 9.97 3.20 25.79
N ARG A 62 9.75 3.59 24.53
CA ARG A 62 8.65 4.50 24.16
C ARG A 62 7.31 3.79 24.31
N SER A 63 6.33 4.48 24.88
CA SER A 63 4.99 3.92 25.06
C SER A 63 4.26 3.83 23.71
N TRP A 64 3.30 2.90 23.61
CA TRP A 64 2.42 2.82 22.44
C TRP A 64 1.63 4.10 22.19
N GLN A 65 1.32 4.85 23.24
CA GLN A 65 0.65 6.14 23.13
C GLN A 65 1.55 7.17 22.41
N GLN A 66 2.80 7.32 22.85
CA GLN A 66 3.76 8.24 22.21
C GLN A 66 4.02 7.89 20.74
N ILE A 67 4.10 6.59 20.42
CA ILE A 67 4.27 6.12 19.05
C ILE A 67 2.99 6.41 18.24
N GLY A 68 1.81 6.10 18.77
CA GLY A 68 0.52 6.35 18.11
C GLY A 68 0.27 7.84 17.84
N ASP A 69 0.67 8.72 18.76
CA ASP A 69 0.56 10.18 18.60
C ASP A 69 1.40 10.67 17.39
N ILE A 70 2.61 10.14 17.21
CA ILE A 70 3.48 10.48 16.06
C ILE A 70 2.94 9.91 14.75
N LEU A 71 2.43 8.68 14.76
CA LEU A 71 1.87 8.02 13.58
C LEU A 71 0.56 8.66 13.10
N GLY A 72 0.02 9.65 13.83
CA GLY A 72 -1.32 10.17 13.58
C GLY A 72 -2.42 9.12 13.82
N MET A 73 -2.06 7.99 14.42
CA MET A 73 -2.99 6.97 14.88
C MET A 73 -3.60 7.43 16.20
N THR A 74 -4.38 8.50 16.17
CA THR A 74 -5.45 8.62 17.16
C THR A 74 -6.41 7.45 16.92
N LYS A 75 -7.07 6.98 17.98
CA LYS A 75 -7.98 5.81 18.02
C LYS A 75 -8.97 5.68 16.85
N GLN A 76 -9.18 6.73 16.06
CA GLN A 76 -10.05 6.80 14.89
C GLN A 76 -9.43 6.27 13.58
N GLY A 77 -8.10 6.27 13.42
CA GLY A 77 -7.44 5.81 12.17
C GLY A 77 -7.46 4.28 11.98
N ALA A 78 -7.38 3.52 13.08
CA ALA A 78 -7.43 2.06 13.05
C ALA A 78 -8.84 1.51 12.70
N ASN A 79 -9.90 2.26 13.00
CA ASN A 79 -11.28 1.83 12.78
C ASN A 79 -11.69 1.88 11.29
N ASN A 80 -11.02 2.70 10.47
CA ASN A 80 -11.32 2.81 9.03
C ASN A 80 -10.62 1.73 8.18
N ARG A 81 -9.67 0.96 8.75
CA ARG A 81 -8.98 -0.14 8.06
C ARG A 81 -9.60 -1.52 8.32
N LEU A 82 -10.48 -1.65 9.32
CA LEU A 82 -11.15 -2.90 9.69
C LEU A 82 -12.68 -2.89 9.47
N GLY A 83 -13.20 -1.82 8.83
CA GLY A 83 -14.62 -1.68 8.50
C GLY A 83 -14.88 -1.72 7.00
N ALA A 84 -14.69 -2.89 6.38
CA ALA A 84 -15.30 -3.27 5.10
C ALA A 84 -15.39 -4.80 5.01
#